data_AF-A0A6A6E0Z5-F1
#
_entry.id   AF-A0A6A6E0Z5-F1
#
_cell.length_a   1.000
_cell.length_b   1.000
_cell.length_c   1.000
_cell.angle_alpha   90.00
_cell.angle_beta   90.00
_cell.angle_gamma   90.00
#
_symmetry.space_group_name_H-M   'P 1'
#
loop_
_entity.id
_entity.type
_entity.pdbx_description
1 polymer ?
#
loop_
_entity_poly.entity_id
_entity_poly.type
_entity_poly.pdbx_seq_one_letter_code
_entity_poly.pdbx_strand_id
1 'polypeptide(L)'
;MFDFCEEKLLDCEERFAGRNGHRFVEVWDCEDGREPVYRSGELKEKEIAGWVGEERSANGPIQSGLRVLLSPKPSGKPSSGKLPFSRSTYLSLSQSWRIPSTFLRAITQKLSIVTQCSVAPRQHQHSTSATSPTSPPLLSKDSSAKKRKSKISDRARCLLVRGDVDWTWDYTSLLTYDPVTHTTYVLIVGLTATEIDLVQSYLSSRSLISSPIFSTHPLLIPIVLLDLATDDMSNLLKLRIKLLSHIQQQTGMDRFNSLKSAAVGGNGGGRRSIGGVGGRAGGREGREGLDLDGVMLRLTCLSDWVAAQREFVGIQGRVVNTVQEMLKEGTGGEHERQKWDGKRDGGDDESGRDKEVERMFSERLDFVQESLMAAEQKCVYLERSIGAQVQTIYSLIGQKDNRLNISAASASCQIASDSRRIAILTRRDSTDMRIIAAVTLLFLPGTFIATVFSTGLFDWGNGDPTPDGNDGEGSGGGQGKERVLSRYLWVYFMLTGILTVVVLSAWIAFSWVQNRRMMRQFQIDPEQEIEIEGGFVGTRVDSEKEGMLVGDRRMGSWKRRLSEFERWKDEARGSLRWWNWRREKGENSVERIRTKESGARELKDV
;
A
#
# COMPACT_ATOMS: atom_id res chain seq x y z
N MET A 1 45.46 -13.78 14.63
CA MET A 1 43.99 -14.03 14.66
C MET A 1 43.31 -13.71 13.32
N PHE A 2 43.77 -12.70 12.57
CA PHE A 2 43.22 -12.33 11.26
C PHE A 2 43.51 -13.36 10.13
N ASP A 3 44.72 -13.94 10.08
CA ASP A 3 45.10 -14.91 9.04
C ASP A 3 44.31 -16.23 9.10
N PHE A 4 43.91 -16.66 10.30
CA PHE A 4 43.12 -17.89 10.51
C PHE A 4 41.70 -17.79 9.92
N CYS A 5 41.20 -16.56 9.73
CA CYS A 5 39.92 -16.32 9.08
C CYS A 5 40.07 -16.37 7.55
N GLU A 6 41.21 -15.96 7.02
CA GLU A 6 41.49 -15.92 5.58
C GLU A 6 41.59 -17.32 4.95
N GLU A 7 42.34 -18.23 5.58
CA GLU A 7 42.42 -19.61 5.09
C GLU A 7 41.04 -20.28 5.07
N LYS A 8 40.24 -20.06 6.13
CA LYS A 8 38.85 -20.54 6.18
C LYS A 8 37.96 -19.94 5.08
N LEU A 9 38.15 -18.67 4.71
CA LEU A 9 37.40 -18.04 3.63
C LEU A 9 37.76 -18.65 2.26
N LEU A 10 39.03 -19.00 2.07
CA LEU A 10 39.53 -19.65 0.85
C LEU A 10 39.09 -21.12 0.74
N ASP A 11 38.92 -21.81 1.87
CA ASP A 11 38.53 -23.23 1.90
C ASP A 11 37.03 -23.47 1.61
N CYS A 12 36.19 -22.44 1.74
CA CYS A 12 34.78 -22.53 1.38
C CYS A 12 34.56 -22.49 -0.14
N GLU A 13 34.49 -23.65 -0.80
CA GLU A 13 34.23 -23.75 -2.26
C GLU A 13 32.92 -23.06 -2.68
N GLU A 14 31.90 -23.03 -1.81
CA GLU A 14 30.61 -22.41 -2.10
C GLU A 14 30.67 -20.91 -2.43
N ARG A 15 31.77 -20.23 -2.06
CA ARG A 15 32.03 -18.80 -2.31
C ARG A 15 32.56 -18.53 -3.72
N PHE A 16 32.92 -19.58 -4.46
CA PHE A 16 33.48 -19.52 -5.80
C PHE A 16 32.46 -20.03 -6.81
N ALA A 17 32.20 -19.25 -7.85
CA ALA A 17 31.30 -19.59 -8.94
C ALA A 17 31.96 -19.22 -10.26
N GLY A 18 32.87 -20.09 -10.71
CA GLY A 18 33.58 -19.95 -11.97
C GLY A 18 32.62 -19.83 -13.15
N ARG A 19 32.87 -18.86 -14.02
CA ARG A 19 32.05 -18.56 -15.19
C ARG A 19 32.89 -17.88 -16.27
N ASN A 20 32.39 -17.89 -17.50
CA ASN A 20 33.03 -17.19 -18.62
C ASN A 20 32.41 -15.80 -18.83
N GLY A 21 32.94 -15.06 -19.82
CA GLY A 21 32.53 -13.69 -20.12
C GLY A 21 33.40 -12.63 -19.46
N HIS A 22 34.57 -13.01 -18.94
CA HIS A 22 35.57 -12.04 -18.50
C HIS A 22 36.13 -11.31 -19.72
N ARG A 23 36.52 -10.06 -19.51
CA ARG A 23 37.20 -9.25 -20.52
C ARG A 23 38.45 -8.62 -19.93
N PHE A 24 39.42 -8.33 -20.78
CA PHE A 24 40.62 -7.63 -20.37
C PHE A 24 40.83 -6.37 -21.20
N VAL A 25 41.54 -5.42 -20.60
CA VAL A 25 42.10 -4.25 -21.29
C VAL A 25 43.55 -4.10 -20.84
N GLU A 26 44.45 -3.92 -21.80
CA GLU A 26 45.86 -3.67 -21.58
C GLU A 26 46.28 -2.43 -22.36
N VAL A 27 47.01 -1.54 -21.69
CA VAL A 27 47.67 -0.40 -22.31
C VAL A 27 49.13 -0.44 -21.90
N TRP A 28 50.03 -0.44 -22.88
CA TRP A 28 51.47 -0.49 -22.64
C TRP A 28 52.14 0.70 -23.30
N ASP A 29 52.88 1.46 -22.50
CA ASP A 29 53.72 2.53 -22.97
C ASP A 29 55.17 2.04 -23.12
N CYS A 30 55.77 2.32 -24.27
CA CYS A 30 57.08 1.81 -24.65
C CYS A 30 58.05 2.97 -24.87
N GLU A 31 59.29 2.79 -24.43
CA GLU A 31 60.35 3.81 -24.44
C GLU A 31 60.70 4.37 -25.83
N ASP A 32 60.28 3.68 -26.91
CA ASP A 32 60.64 4.03 -28.30
C ASP A 32 59.89 5.26 -28.87
N GLY A 33 59.14 6.03 -28.07
CA GLY A 33 58.37 7.20 -28.53
C GLY A 33 57.21 6.86 -29.46
N ARG A 34 56.76 5.60 -29.45
CA ARG A 34 55.60 5.12 -30.22
C ARG A 34 54.30 5.36 -29.45
N GLU A 35 53.18 5.44 -30.16
CA GLU A 35 51.86 5.50 -29.49
C GLU A 35 51.66 4.29 -28.56
N PRO A 36 51.09 4.50 -27.36
CA PRO A 36 50.73 3.43 -26.44
C PRO A 36 49.96 2.29 -27.11
N VAL A 37 50.38 1.05 -26.84
CA VAL A 37 49.76 -0.14 -27.42
C VAL A 37 48.53 -0.51 -26.60
N TYR A 38 47.35 -0.25 -27.17
CA TYR A 38 46.07 -0.68 -26.63
C TYR A 38 45.71 -2.09 -27.11
N ARG A 39 45.26 -2.95 -26.18
CA ARG A 39 44.68 -4.26 -26.48
C ARG A 39 43.47 -4.52 -25.59
N SER A 40 42.43 -5.11 -26.17
CA SER A 40 41.28 -5.60 -25.42
C SER A 40 40.77 -6.90 -26.03
N GLY A 41 40.03 -7.66 -25.24
CA GLY A 41 39.46 -8.92 -25.71
C GLY A 41 38.67 -9.64 -24.64
N GLU A 42 38.05 -10.75 -25.05
CA GLU A 42 37.40 -11.70 -24.15
C GLU A 42 38.42 -12.71 -23.62
N LEU A 43 38.18 -13.18 -22.39
CA LEU A 43 39.05 -14.12 -21.69
C LEU A 43 38.18 -15.21 -21.08
N LYS A 44 38.44 -16.47 -21.45
CA LYS A 44 37.79 -17.60 -20.77
C LYS A 44 38.40 -17.78 -19.40
N GLU A 45 37.65 -18.31 -18.45
CA GLU A 45 38.13 -18.45 -17.06
C GLU A 45 39.44 -19.24 -16.97
N LYS A 46 39.54 -20.32 -17.75
CA LYS A 46 40.72 -21.21 -17.80
C LYS A 46 41.98 -20.50 -18.32
N GLU A 47 41.82 -19.43 -19.09
CA GLU A 47 42.92 -18.68 -19.70
C GLU A 47 43.47 -17.60 -18.76
N ILE A 48 42.72 -17.21 -17.72
CA ILE A 48 43.09 -16.15 -16.76
C ILE A 48 44.44 -16.43 -16.11
N ALA A 49 44.66 -17.65 -15.60
CA ALA A 49 45.92 -18.01 -14.93
C ALA A 49 47.13 -17.95 -15.88
N GLY A 50 46.91 -18.21 -17.17
CA GLY A 50 47.93 -18.04 -18.22
C GLY A 50 48.23 -16.57 -18.45
N TRP A 51 47.19 -15.81 -18.80
CA TRP A 51 47.26 -14.37 -19.13
C TRP A 51 47.90 -13.52 -18.03
N VAL A 52 47.54 -13.76 -16.78
CA VAL A 52 48.09 -13.04 -15.62
C VAL A 52 49.61 -13.16 -15.52
N GLY A 53 50.17 -14.31 -15.89
CA GLY A 53 51.60 -14.59 -15.84
C GLY A 53 52.36 -14.27 -17.14
N GLU A 54 51.68 -13.97 -18.24
CA GLU A 54 52.30 -13.63 -19.52
C GLU A 54 52.88 -12.20 -19.50
N GLU A 55 54.17 -12.09 -19.86
CA GLU A 55 54.80 -10.83 -20.27
C GLU A 55 54.52 -10.63 -21.76
N ARG A 56 53.44 -9.91 -22.06
CA ARG A 56 53.27 -9.40 -23.42
C ARG A 56 54.01 -8.07 -23.50
N SER A 57 55.34 -8.14 -23.61
CA SER A 57 56.13 -6.96 -24.00
C SER A 57 55.62 -6.49 -25.36
N ALA A 58 55.26 -5.22 -25.43
CA ALA A 58 54.92 -4.56 -26.69
C ALA A 58 56.21 -4.34 -27.49
N ASN A 59 56.82 -5.40 -28.03
CA ASN A 59 58.00 -5.36 -28.90
C ASN A 59 59.17 -4.47 -28.41
N GLY A 60 59.30 -4.22 -27.09
CA GLY A 60 60.21 -3.24 -26.49
C GLY A 60 60.14 -3.16 -24.95
N PRO A 61 61.04 -2.40 -24.30
CA PRO A 61 61.03 -2.16 -22.86
C PRO A 61 59.81 -1.31 -22.46
N ILE A 62 59.11 -1.76 -21.40
CA ILE A 62 57.88 -1.14 -20.90
C ILE A 62 58.27 -0.02 -19.92
N GLN A 63 57.83 1.21 -20.20
CA GLN A 63 58.00 2.34 -19.26
C GLN A 63 56.87 2.39 -18.25
N SER A 64 55.63 2.25 -18.72
CA SER A 64 54.44 2.23 -17.86
C SER A 64 53.36 1.32 -18.46
N GLY A 65 52.41 0.89 -17.63
CA GLY A 65 51.36 0.00 -18.11
C GLY A 65 50.09 0.00 -17.27
N LEU A 66 48.98 -0.31 -17.91
CA LEU A 66 47.68 -0.49 -17.30
C LEU A 66 47.13 -1.86 -17.71
N ARG A 67 46.80 -2.70 -16.74
CA ARG A 67 46.23 -4.04 -16.97
C ARG A 67 44.95 -4.18 -16.16
N VAL A 68 43.83 -4.31 -16.85
CA VAL A 68 42.47 -4.35 -16.27
C VAL A 68 41.82 -5.69 -16.56
N LEU A 69 41.34 -6.37 -15.53
CA LEU A 69 40.49 -7.56 -15.63
C LEU A 69 39.07 -7.21 -15.20
N LEU A 70 38.14 -7.29 -16.16
CA LEU A 70 36.72 -6.98 -16.00
C LEU A 70 35.94 -8.29 -15.92
N SER A 71 35.25 -8.50 -14.80
CA SER A 71 34.47 -9.73 -14.56
C SER A 71 32.98 -9.41 -14.39
N PRO A 72 32.10 -10.00 -15.23
CA PRO A 72 30.71 -9.60 -15.30
C PRO A 72 29.90 -9.98 -14.06
N LYS A 73 28.76 -9.32 -13.84
CA LYS A 73 27.71 -9.70 -12.87
C LYS A 73 27.08 -11.06 -13.21
N PRO A 74 26.63 -11.89 -12.24
CA PRO A 74 25.98 -13.18 -12.55
C PRO A 74 24.69 -12.98 -13.35
N SER A 75 24.45 -13.84 -14.35
CA SER A 75 23.21 -13.87 -15.11
C SER A 75 22.10 -14.53 -14.28
N GLY A 76 21.09 -13.78 -13.84
CA GLY A 76 19.94 -14.29 -13.10
C GLY A 76 19.73 -13.61 -11.74
N LYS A 77 19.17 -14.34 -10.77
CA LYS A 77 19.02 -13.83 -9.39
C LYS A 77 20.40 -13.40 -8.87
N PRO A 78 20.52 -12.25 -8.17
CA PRO A 78 21.81 -11.81 -7.64
C PRO A 78 22.33 -12.87 -6.68
N SER A 79 23.27 -13.69 -7.14
CA SER A 79 24.04 -14.59 -6.27
C SER A 79 25.03 -13.72 -5.51
N SER A 80 24.50 -12.90 -4.61
CA SER A 80 25.20 -11.86 -3.88
C SER A 80 26.27 -12.50 -3.00
N GLY A 81 27.54 -12.23 -3.31
CA GLY A 81 28.69 -12.62 -2.49
C GLY A 81 29.57 -13.76 -3.02
N LYS A 82 29.32 -14.30 -4.22
CA LYS A 82 30.21 -15.29 -4.86
C LYS A 82 31.17 -14.65 -5.86
N LEU A 83 32.42 -15.10 -5.85
CA LEU A 83 33.42 -14.68 -6.84
C LEU A 83 33.19 -15.35 -8.20
N PRO A 84 33.42 -14.65 -9.32
CA PRO A 84 33.22 -15.18 -10.67
C PRO A 84 34.31 -16.16 -11.13
N PHE A 85 35.11 -16.67 -10.20
CA PHE A 85 36.27 -17.51 -10.47
C PHE A 85 36.11 -18.82 -9.71
N SER A 86 36.64 -19.91 -10.24
CA SER A 86 36.95 -21.10 -9.45
C SER A 86 38.07 -20.81 -8.44
N ARG A 87 38.11 -21.60 -7.38
CA ARG A 87 39.11 -21.47 -6.30
C ARG A 87 40.55 -21.48 -6.84
N SER A 88 40.87 -22.39 -7.76
CA SER A 88 42.21 -22.49 -8.35
C SER A 88 42.59 -21.27 -9.18
N THR A 89 41.64 -20.72 -9.95
CA THR A 89 41.86 -19.51 -10.75
C THR A 89 42.07 -18.30 -9.84
N TYR A 90 41.25 -18.15 -8.80
CA TYR A 90 41.41 -17.08 -7.83
C TYR A 90 42.74 -17.15 -7.07
N LEU A 91 43.17 -18.34 -6.63
CA LEU A 91 44.47 -18.51 -5.97
C LEU A 91 45.64 -18.15 -6.90
N SER A 92 45.56 -18.52 -8.17
CA SER A 92 46.60 -18.16 -9.15
C SER A 92 46.65 -16.65 -9.39
N LEU A 93 45.48 -16.02 -9.47
CA LEU A 93 45.32 -14.57 -9.62
C LEU A 93 45.82 -13.83 -8.37
N SER A 94 45.42 -14.27 -7.17
CA SER A 94 45.79 -13.63 -5.91
C SER A 94 47.28 -13.73 -5.62
N GLN A 95 47.92 -14.86 -5.96
CA GLN A 95 49.37 -15.01 -5.87
C GLN A 95 50.12 -14.10 -6.83
N SER A 96 49.62 -13.93 -8.07
CA SER A 96 50.32 -13.16 -9.09
C SER A 96 50.12 -11.66 -8.95
N TRP A 97 48.91 -11.23 -8.56
CA TRP A 97 48.54 -9.81 -8.39
C TRP A 97 48.56 -9.35 -6.92
N ARG A 98 49.00 -10.20 -5.99
CA ARG A 98 49.09 -9.94 -4.54
C ARG A 98 47.81 -9.33 -3.95
N ILE A 99 46.67 -9.91 -4.31
CA ILE A 99 45.34 -9.44 -3.89
C ILE A 99 45.21 -9.53 -2.36
N PRO A 100 44.95 -8.41 -1.65
CA PRO A 100 44.75 -8.42 -0.20
C PRO A 100 43.53 -9.23 0.22
N SER A 101 43.57 -9.87 1.38
CA SER A 101 42.46 -10.67 1.90
C SER A 101 41.23 -9.85 2.28
N THR A 102 41.42 -8.55 2.50
CA THR A 102 40.33 -7.56 2.64
C THR A 102 39.41 -7.57 1.42
N PHE A 103 39.91 -7.85 0.22
CA PHE A 103 39.09 -7.98 -0.99
C PHE A 103 38.09 -9.14 -0.90
N LEU A 104 38.58 -10.34 -0.57
CA LEU A 104 37.74 -11.54 -0.42
C LEU A 104 36.73 -11.36 0.71
N ARG A 105 37.18 -10.77 1.82
CA ARG A 105 36.33 -10.45 2.96
C ARG A 105 35.23 -9.45 2.57
N ALA A 106 35.58 -8.38 1.86
CA ALA A 106 34.62 -7.37 1.42
C ALA A 106 33.51 -7.98 0.56
N ILE A 107 33.89 -8.83 -0.40
CA ILE A 107 32.92 -9.51 -1.28
C ILE A 107 32.03 -10.48 -0.52
N THR A 108 32.64 -11.34 0.29
CA THR A 108 31.91 -12.46 0.89
C THR A 108 31.11 -12.08 2.13
N GLN A 109 31.50 -11.01 2.83
CA GLN A 109 30.77 -10.44 3.96
C GLN A 109 29.87 -9.26 3.55
N LYS A 110 29.80 -8.94 2.25
CA LYS A 110 29.05 -7.79 1.70
C LYS A 110 29.38 -6.47 2.39
N LEU A 111 30.66 -6.21 2.67
CA LEU A 111 31.06 -4.97 3.32
C LEU A 111 31.14 -3.84 2.29
N SER A 112 30.43 -2.75 2.54
CA SER A 112 30.67 -1.47 1.87
C SER A 112 31.96 -0.87 2.43
N ILE A 113 32.99 -0.73 1.58
CA ILE A 113 34.31 -0.28 2.01
C ILE A 113 34.99 0.56 0.93
N VAL A 114 35.61 1.65 1.37
CA VAL A 114 36.55 2.46 0.60
C VAL A 114 37.79 2.58 1.44
N THR A 115 38.90 1.97 1.00
CA THR A 115 40.12 1.95 1.80
C THR A 115 41.36 1.82 0.94
N GLN A 116 42.42 2.51 1.35
CA GLN A 116 43.76 2.23 0.88
C GLN A 116 44.38 1.11 1.71
N CYS A 117 45.02 0.13 1.08
CA CYS A 117 45.65 -0.99 1.77
C CYS A 117 46.98 -1.40 1.11
N SER A 118 47.79 -2.16 1.84
CA SER A 118 48.99 -2.78 1.29
C SER A 118 48.65 -4.06 0.53
N VAL A 119 49.50 -4.41 -0.44
CA VAL A 119 49.45 -5.70 -1.13
C VAL A 119 49.64 -6.88 -0.17
N ALA A 120 49.07 -8.04 -0.51
CA ALA A 120 49.25 -9.26 0.28
C ALA A 120 50.75 -9.61 0.41
N PRO A 121 51.23 -10.06 1.58
CA PRO A 121 52.63 -10.40 1.78
C PRO A 121 53.08 -11.52 0.83
N ARG A 122 54.35 -11.51 0.41
CA ARG A 122 54.90 -12.61 -0.40
C ARG A 122 54.88 -13.87 0.46
N GLN A 123 54.31 -14.95 -0.07
CA GLN A 123 54.40 -16.26 0.59
C GLN A 123 55.87 -16.69 0.64
N HIS A 124 56.52 -16.50 1.79
CA HIS A 124 57.83 -17.06 2.06
C HIS A 124 57.68 -18.57 2.24
N GLN A 125 58.47 -19.34 1.49
CA GLN A 125 58.62 -20.77 1.76
C GLN A 125 59.20 -20.91 3.17
N HIS A 126 58.42 -21.44 4.11
CA HIS A 126 59.00 -22.09 5.26
C HIS A 126 59.77 -23.31 4.74
N SER A 127 61.08 -23.16 4.58
CA SER A 127 62.00 -24.28 4.59
C SER A 127 62.04 -24.80 6.02
N THR A 128 61.14 -25.73 6.36
CA THR A 128 61.31 -26.54 7.55
C THR A 128 62.47 -27.50 7.30
N SER A 129 63.68 -27.06 7.66
CA SER A 129 64.80 -27.96 7.91
C SER A 129 64.51 -28.73 9.21
N ALA A 130 63.70 -29.79 9.10
CA ALA A 130 63.60 -30.80 10.13
C ALA A 130 64.59 -31.91 9.78
N THR A 131 65.73 -31.88 10.45
CA THR A 131 66.76 -32.92 10.41
C THR A 131 66.20 -34.23 10.97
N SER A 132 66.06 -35.26 10.15
CA SER A 132 66.16 -36.66 10.58
C SER A 132 66.52 -37.57 9.39
N PRO A 133 67.33 -38.62 9.58
CA PRO A 133 67.98 -39.33 8.48
C PRO A 133 67.25 -40.60 8.05
N THR A 134 67.56 -41.03 6.82
CA THR A 134 67.54 -42.41 6.31
C THR A 134 66.30 -42.86 5.51
N SER A 135 66.37 -42.74 4.18
CA SER A 135 66.05 -43.80 3.20
C SER A 135 66.40 -43.34 1.77
N PRO A 136 66.79 -44.25 0.84
CA PRO A 136 67.36 -43.89 -0.45
C PRO A 136 66.29 -43.50 -1.50
N PRO A 137 66.66 -42.81 -2.60
CA PRO A 137 65.71 -42.15 -3.47
C PRO A 137 65.14 -43.10 -4.53
N LEU A 138 63.81 -43.11 -4.69
CA LEU A 138 63.17 -43.56 -5.91
C LEU A 138 62.93 -42.34 -6.81
N LEU A 139 63.54 -42.37 -7.99
CA LEU A 139 63.30 -41.45 -9.09
C LEU A 139 61.81 -41.43 -9.45
N SER A 140 61.15 -40.30 -9.25
CA SER A 140 60.05 -39.88 -10.11
C SER A 140 60.42 -38.54 -10.73
N LYS A 141 60.92 -38.61 -11.96
CA LYS A 141 60.93 -37.50 -12.92
C LYS A 141 59.46 -37.11 -13.11
N ASP A 142 59.08 -35.93 -12.63
CA ASP A 142 58.05 -35.15 -13.28
C ASP A 142 58.35 -33.65 -13.19
N SER A 143 58.12 -33.02 -14.32
CA SER A 143 58.56 -31.72 -14.80
C SER A 143 58.13 -30.51 -13.97
N SER A 144 59.12 -29.70 -13.60
CA SER A 144 59.13 -28.22 -13.71
C SER A 144 57.82 -27.44 -13.48
N ALA A 145 57.34 -27.36 -12.24
CA ALA A 145 56.51 -26.22 -11.81
C ALA A 145 57.40 -25.18 -11.12
N LYS A 146 58.07 -24.30 -11.90
CA LYS A 146 58.64 -23.05 -11.35
C LYS A 146 57.48 -22.28 -10.71
N LYS A 147 57.31 -22.37 -9.38
CA LYS A 147 56.32 -21.59 -8.63
C LYS A 147 56.52 -20.11 -8.97
N ARG A 148 55.58 -19.55 -9.72
CA ARG A 148 55.62 -18.19 -10.26
C ARG A 148 55.66 -17.21 -9.08
N LYS A 149 56.79 -16.52 -8.88
CA LYS A 149 56.90 -15.43 -7.89
C LYS A 149 56.16 -14.20 -8.45
N SER A 150 55.38 -13.53 -7.61
CA SER A 150 54.77 -12.24 -7.96
C SER A 150 55.83 -11.21 -8.34
N LYS A 151 55.56 -10.42 -9.39
CA LYS A 151 56.41 -9.29 -9.81
C LYS A 151 56.13 -8.02 -9.03
N ILE A 152 54.93 -7.90 -8.48
CA ILE A 152 54.51 -6.72 -7.73
C ILE A 152 55.40 -6.53 -6.49
N SER A 153 55.97 -5.33 -6.38
CA SER A 153 56.83 -4.88 -5.30
C SER A 153 56.09 -4.81 -3.96
N ASP A 154 56.83 -4.86 -2.85
CA ASP A 154 56.26 -4.59 -1.51
C ASP A 154 55.86 -3.12 -1.32
N ARG A 155 56.33 -2.22 -2.22
CA ARG A 155 55.96 -0.80 -2.23
C ARG A 155 54.63 -0.51 -2.93
N ALA A 156 54.00 -1.52 -3.53
CA ALA A 156 52.75 -1.35 -4.24
C ALA A 156 51.61 -0.97 -3.27
N ARG A 157 50.77 -0.04 -3.71
CA ARG A 157 49.62 0.45 -2.93
C ARG A 157 48.32 0.04 -3.60
N CYS A 158 47.34 -0.37 -2.79
CA CYS A 158 46.05 -0.80 -3.26
C CYS A 158 44.95 0.19 -2.87
N LEU A 159 44.01 0.43 -3.77
CA LEU A 159 42.73 1.09 -3.49
C LEU A 159 41.62 0.05 -3.67
N LEU A 160 40.92 -0.27 -2.57
CA LEU A 160 39.77 -1.16 -2.55
C LEU A 160 38.50 -0.33 -2.42
N VAL A 161 37.61 -0.47 -3.41
CA VAL A 161 36.29 0.14 -3.42
C VAL A 161 35.24 -0.94 -3.62
N ARG A 162 34.24 -0.97 -2.74
CA ARG A 162 33.06 -1.82 -2.85
C ARG A 162 31.83 -1.06 -2.40
N GLY A 163 30.84 -0.96 -3.29
CA GLY A 163 29.49 -0.52 -2.97
C GLY A 163 28.63 -1.63 -2.35
N ASP A 164 27.53 -1.24 -1.70
CA ASP A 164 26.54 -2.19 -1.18
C ASP A 164 25.71 -2.83 -2.32
N VAL A 165 25.23 -4.05 -2.10
CA VAL A 165 25.06 -5.08 -3.13
C VAL A 165 23.73 -5.04 -3.89
N ASP A 166 22.73 -4.27 -3.43
CA ASP A 166 21.35 -4.55 -3.85
C ASP A 166 20.70 -3.49 -4.77
N TRP A 167 21.42 -2.42 -5.13
CA TRP A 167 20.81 -1.25 -5.80
C TRP A 167 21.66 -0.69 -6.96
N THR A 168 22.64 0.16 -6.67
CA THR A 168 23.51 0.88 -7.62
C THR A 168 24.95 0.72 -7.17
N TRP A 169 25.91 0.72 -8.10
CA TRP A 169 27.33 0.51 -7.77
C TRP A 169 27.64 -0.87 -7.15
N ASP A 170 26.97 -1.92 -7.62
CA ASP A 170 27.18 -3.32 -7.20
C ASP A 170 28.41 -3.95 -7.90
N TYR A 171 29.56 -3.28 -7.77
CA TYR A 171 30.84 -3.83 -8.18
C TYR A 171 31.90 -3.61 -7.10
N THR A 172 32.92 -4.45 -7.15
CA THR A 172 34.13 -4.32 -6.33
C THR A 172 35.30 -4.08 -7.26
N SER A 173 35.97 -2.95 -7.09
CA SER A 173 37.20 -2.62 -7.79
C SER A 173 38.38 -2.66 -6.82
N LEU A 174 39.40 -3.41 -7.18
CA LEU A 174 40.70 -3.40 -6.54
C LEU A 174 41.71 -2.87 -7.54
N LEU A 175 42.22 -1.68 -7.27
CA LEU A 175 43.34 -1.10 -8.01
C LEU A 175 44.62 -1.34 -7.22
N THR A 176 45.69 -1.74 -7.89
CA THR A 176 47.03 -1.92 -7.31
C THR A 176 48.04 -1.21 -8.19
N TYR A 177 48.66 -0.16 -7.67
CA TYR A 177 49.72 0.58 -8.37
C TYR A 177 51.08 0.16 -7.82
N ASP A 178 51.97 -0.31 -8.70
CA ASP A 178 53.37 -0.59 -8.35
C ASP A 178 54.27 0.57 -8.78
N PRO A 179 54.84 1.34 -7.83
CA PRO A 179 55.73 2.46 -8.16
C PRO A 179 57.10 2.03 -8.69
N VAL A 180 57.45 0.74 -8.64
CA VAL A 180 58.74 0.23 -9.16
C VAL A 180 58.64 -0.08 -10.65
N THR A 181 57.51 -0.64 -11.09
CA THR A 181 57.30 -1.02 -12.50
C THR A 181 56.41 -0.03 -13.25
N HIS A 182 55.95 1.04 -12.58
CA HIS A 182 54.96 2.00 -13.10
C HIS A 182 53.76 1.31 -13.75
N THR A 183 53.32 0.19 -13.16
CA THR A 183 52.22 -0.63 -13.69
C THR A 183 51.04 -0.60 -12.75
N THR A 184 49.87 -0.31 -13.29
CA THR A 184 48.59 -0.33 -12.58
C THR A 184 47.84 -1.62 -12.94
N TYR A 185 47.54 -2.43 -11.93
CA TYR A 185 46.71 -3.63 -12.05
C TYR A 185 45.33 -3.35 -11.48
N VAL A 186 44.27 -3.60 -12.24
CA VAL A 186 42.90 -3.37 -11.79
C VAL A 186 42.06 -4.62 -11.96
N LEU A 187 41.46 -5.07 -10.87
CA LEU A 187 40.47 -6.15 -10.86
C LEU A 187 39.10 -5.56 -10.53
N ILE A 188 38.15 -5.67 -11.48
CA ILE A 188 36.77 -5.25 -11.25
C ILE A 188 35.85 -6.45 -11.37
N VAL A 189 35.04 -6.67 -10.34
CA VAL A 189 34.08 -7.78 -10.24
C VAL A 189 32.69 -7.21 -10.00
N GLY A 190 31.71 -7.59 -10.83
CA GLY A 190 30.30 -7.24 -10.62
C GLY A 190 29.72 -6.23 -11.62
N LEU A 191 30.52 -5.76 -12.58
CA LEU A 191 30.02 -4.89 -13.65
C LEU A 191 29.01 -5.63 -14.54
N THR A 192 27.95 -4.93 -14.95
CA THR A 192 27.04 -5.35 -16.01
C THR A 192 27.75 -5.38 -17.36
N ALA A 193 27.20 -6.10 -18.34
CA ALA A 193 27.77 -6.15 -19.68
C ALA A 193 27.89 -4.74 -20.30
N THR A 194 26.87 -3.90 -20.09
CA THR A 194 26.85 -2.51 -20.55
C THR A 194 27.92 -1.65 -19.89
N GLU A 195 28.12 -1.78 -18.57
CA GLU A 195 29.20 -1.04 -17.89
C GLU A 195 30.59 -1.50 -18.38
N ILE A 196 30.77 -2.79 -18.66
CA ILE A 196 32.03 -3.31 -19.24
C ILE A 196 32.28 -2.70 -20.62
N ASP A 197 31.26 -2.68 -21.48
CA ASP A 197 31.34 -2.05 -22.81
C ASP A 197 31.69 -0.56 -22.69
N LEU A 198 31.07 0.15 -21.74
CA LEU A 198 31.35 1.55 -21.49
C LEU A 198 32.80 1.76 -21.03
N VAL A 199 33.27 1.03 -20.01
CA VAL A 199 34.68 1.12 -19.54
C VAL A 199 35.66 0.84 -20.68
N GLN A 200 35.40 -0.17 -21.51
CA GLN A 200 36.23 -0.45 -22.69
C GLN A 200 36.20 0.70 -23.70
N SER A 201 35.02 1.29 -23.94
CA SER A 201 34.86 2.43 -24.85
C SER A 201 35.63 3.66 -24.36
N TYR A 202 35.56 3.98 -23.05
CA TYR A 202 36.33 5.06 -22.44
C TYR A 202 37.82 4.83 -22.66
N LEU A 203 38.33 3.64 -22.30
CA LEU A 203 39.74 3.29 -22.43
C LEU A 203 40.23 3.21 -23.88
N SER A 204 39.33 2.93 -24.83
CA SER A 204 39.63 2.91 -26.27
C SER A 204 39.60 4.30 -26.93
N SER A 205 39.24 5.36 -26.19
CA SER A 205 39.14 6.70 -26.75
C SER A 205 40.50 7.17 -27.25
N ARG A 206 40.53 7.70 -28.48
CA ARG A 206 41.75 8.15 -29.16
C ARG A 206 42.50 9.23 -28.36
N SER A 207 41.78 10.08 -27.63
CA SER A 207 42.38 11.09 -26.75
C SER A 207 43.17 10.47 -25.59
N LEU A 208 42.78 9.29 -25.11
CA LEU A 208 43.51 8.56 -24.08
C LEU A 208 44.71 7.83 -24.68
N ILE A 209 44.51 7.15 -25.80
CA ILE A 209 45.53 6.29 -26.41
C ILE A 209 46.73 7.11 -26.90
N SER A 210 46.52 8.36 -27.35
CA SER A 210 47.61 9.16 -27.90
C SER A 210 48.55 9.77 -26.85
N SER A 211 48.19 9.82 -25.56
CA SER A 211 49.05 10.37 -24.50
C SER A 211 49.54 9.27 -23.55
N PRO A 212 50.85 8.97 -23.52
CA PRO A 212 51.39 7.88 -22.70
C PRO A 212 51.11 8.09 -21.21
N ILE A 213 51.39 9.31 -20.72
CA ILE A 213 51.22 9.73 -19.31
C ILE A 213 49.77 9.57 -18.85
N PHE A 214 48.81 9.89 -19.71
CA PHE A 214 47.39 9.83 -19.34
C PHE A 214 46.83 8.41 -19.38
N SER A 215 47.29 7.60 -20.36
CA SER A 215 46.75 6.27 -20.66
C SER A 215 47.04 5.21 -19.60
N THR A 216 48.12 5.38 -18.83
CA THR A 216 48.57 4.42 -17.81
C THR A 216 48.42 4.94 -16.37
N HIS A 217 47.93 6.17 -16.21
CA HIS A 217 47.83 6.83 -14.91
C HIS A 217 46.93 6.06 -13.92
N PRO A 218 47.34 5.85 -12.66
CA PRO A 218 46.58 5.06 -11.69
C PRO A 218 45.20 5.65 -11.35
N LEU A 219 45.00 6.95 -11.50
CA LEU A 219 43.70 7.59 -11.19
C LEU A 219 42.69 7.52 -12.34
N LEU A 220 43.09 7.07 -13.53
CA LEU A 220 42.21 7.00 -14.70
C LEU A 220 40.99 6.11 -14.43
N ILE A 221 41.21 4.89 -13.91
CA ILE A 221 40.12 3.94 -13.69
C ILE A 221 39.16 4.38 -12.57
N PRO A 222 39.63 4.82 -11.38
CA PRO A 222 38.73 5.37 -10.36
C PRO A 222 37.86 6.52 -10.86
N ILE A 223 38.42 7.43 -11.67
CA ILE A 223 37.68 8.58 -12.22
C ILE A 223 36.64 8.12 -13.24
N VAL A 224 37.00 7.24 -14.18
CA VAL A 224 36.03 6.67 -15.14
C VAL A 224 34.88 5.96 -14.42
N LEU A 225 35.18 5.21 -13.35
CA LEU A 225 34.17 4.54 -12.55
C LEU A 225 33.26 5.53 -11.80
N LEU A 226 33.81 6.63 -11.29
CA LEU A 226 33.03 7.72 -10.68
C LEU A 226 32.14 8.42 -11.69
N ASP A 227 32.63 8.70 -12.90
CA ASP A 227 31.84 9.32 -13.98
C ASP A 227 30.65 8.43 -14.37
N LEU A 228 30.87 7.13 -14.55
CA LEU A 228 29.80 6.17 -14.83
C LEU A 228 28.77 6.13 -13.70
N ALA A 229 29.23 6.03 -12.45
CA ALA A 229 28.34 5.93 -11.30
C ALA A 229 27.56 7.23 -11.03
N THR A 230 28.12 8.40 -11.38
CA THR A 230 27.43 9.68 -11.26
C THR A 230 26.39 9.90 -12.35
N ASP A 231 26.64 9.47 -13.60
CA ASP A 231 25.64 9.53 -14.66
C ASP A 231 24.43 8.63 -14.36
N ASP A 232 24.69 7.37 -13.95
CA ASP A 232 23.64 6.43 -13.57
C ASP A 232 22.78 6.98 -12.42
N MET A 233 23.41 7.55 -11.40
CA MET A 233 22.71 8.22 -10.31
C MET A 233 21.83 9.38 -10.80
N SER A 234 22.36 10.23 -11.68
CA SER A 234 21.64 11.36 -12.24
C SER A 234 20.38 10.90 -12.98
N ASN A 235 20.50 9.83 -13.77
CA ASN A 235 19.40 9.24 -14.51
C ASN A 235 18.34 8.60 -13.58
N LEU A 236 18.76 7.87 -12.55
CA LEU A 236 17.85 7.29 -11.57
C LEU A 236 17.10 8.35 -10.76
N LEU A 237 17.79 9.40 -10.31
CA LEU A 237 17.15 10.52 -9.61
C LEU A 237 16.10 11.21 -10.49
N LYS A 238 16.40 11.46 -11.77
CA LYS A 238 15.42 12.02 -12.72
C LYS A 238 14.17 11.15 -12.83
N LEU A 239 14.32 9.84 -12.93
CA LEU A 239 13.19 8.90 -13.00
C LEU A 239 12.35 8.91 -11.72
N ARG A 240 13.00 8.97 -10.55
CA ARG A 240 12.31 8.97 -9.25
C ARG A 240 11.60 10.28 -8.95
N ILE A 241 12.15 11.41 -9.37
CA ILE A 241 11.46 12.72 -9.34
C ILE A 241 10.21 12.69 -10.22
N LYS A 242 10.27 12.09 -11.42
CA LYS A 242 9.09 11.93 -12.28
C LYS A 242 8.02 11.04 -11.63
N LEU A 243 8.42 9.95 -10.98
CA LEU A 243 7.49 9.09 -10.24
C LEU A 243 6.77 9.85 -9.13
N LEU A 244 7.51 10.64 -8.34
CA LEU A 244 6.92 11.49 -7.30
C LEU A 244 5.96 12.53 -7.90
N SER A 245 6.32 13.15 -9.02
CA SER A 245 5.44 14.09 -9.72
C SER A 245 4.14 13.42 -10.18
N HIS A 246 4.19 12.17 -10.64
CA HIS A 246 3.00 11.41 -10.98
C HIS A 246 2.11 11.14 -9.73
N ILE A 247 2.73 10.79 -8.60
CA ILE A 247 2.00 10.63 -7.32
C ILE A 247 1.35 11.96 -6.91
N GLN A 248 2.08 13.07 -7.01
CA GLN A 248 1.56 14.42 -6.73
C GLN A 248 0.36 14.79 -7.60
N GLN A 249 0.33 14.35 -8.86
CA GLN A 249 -0.81 14.55 -9.76
C GLN A 249 -2.02 13.71 -9.32
N GLN A 250 -1.81 12.45 -8.98
CA GLN A 250 -2.86 11.56 -8.48
C GLN A 250 -3.49 12.09 -7.18
N THR A 251 -2.68 12.60 -6.25
CA THR A 251 -3.17 13.17 -4.98
C THR A 251 -3.75 14.58 -5.12
N GLY A 252 -3.69 15.19 -6.32
CA GLY A 252 -4.18 16.55 -6.57
C GLY A 252 -3.30 17.65 -5.96
N MET A 253 -2.04 17.33 -5.65
CA MET A 253 -1.04 18.25 -5.07
C MET A 253 -0.27 19.04 -6.15
N ASP A 254 -0.30 18.63 -7.42
CA ASP A 254 0.29 19.36 -8.56
C ASP A 254 -0.63 20.49 -9.06
N ARG A 255 -0.77 21.57 -8.27
CA ARG A 255 -1.65 22.70 -8.63
C ARG A 255 -1.04 23.70 -9.61
N PHE A 256 0.29 23.70 -9.81
CA PHE A 256 0.93 24.73 -10.65
C PHE A 256 0.65 24.55 -12.15
N ASN A 257 0.56 23.31 -12.65
CA ASN A 257 0.15 23.06 -14.04
C ASN A 257 -1.37 23.14 -14.24
N SER A 258 -2.17 22.72 -13.26
CA SER A 258 -3.64 22.78 -13.35
C SER A 258 -4.18 24.22 -13.38
N LEU A 259 -3.50 25.16 -12.72
CA LEU A 259 -3.88 26.59 -12.75
C LEU A 259 -3.52 27.26 -14.08
N LYS A 260 -2.47 26.80 -14.77
CA LYS A 260 -2.08 27.33 -16.09
C LYS A 260 -3.11 27.01 -17.17
N SER A 261 -3.72 25.82 -17.11
CA SER A 261 -4.85 25.44 -17.96
C SER A 261 -6.17 26.15 -17.61
N ALA A 262 -6.33 26.63 -16.37
CA ALA A 262 -7.50 27.40 -15.95
C ALA A 262 -7.38 28.90 -16.33
N ALA A 263 -6.17 29.46 -16.31
CA ALA A 263 -5.93 30.88 -16.58
C ALA A 263 -5.91 31.26 -18.07
N VAL A 264 -5.81 30.29 -19.00
CA VAL A 264 -5.81 30.54 -20.46
C VAL A 264 -7.22 30.48 -21.09
N GLY A 265 -8.26 30.18 -20.30
CA GLY A 265 -9.67 30.28 -20.71
C GLY A 265 -10.30 31.66 -20.48
N GLY A 266 -9.49 32.71 -20.29
CA GLY A 266 -9.95 34.07 -20.06
C GLY A 266 -10.28 34.80 -21.36
N ASN A 267 -11.38 34.46 -22.03
CA ASN A 267 -12.15 35.48 -22.74
C ASN A 267 -13.62 35.08 -22.99
N GLY A 268 -14.54 35.85 -22.42
CA GLY A 268 -15.89 36.03 -22.95
C GLY A 268 -16.99 35.05 -22.50
N GLY A 269 -17.78 35.48 -21.52
CA GLY A 269 -19.25 35.34 -21.62
C GLY A 269 -19.94 34.27 -20.78
N GLY A 270 -20.71 34.72 -19.80
CA GLY A 270 -22.02 34.15 -19.50
C GLY A 270 -22.08 33.03 -18.46
N ARG A 271 -22.46 33.42 -17.23
CA ARG A 271 -23.25 32.57 -16.32
C ARG A 271 -24.40 31.93 -17.11
N ARG A 272 -24.39 30.61 -17.28
CA ARG A 272 -25.60 29.82 -17.51
C ARG A 272 -25.60 28.58 -16.63
N SER A 273 -26.48 28.64 -15.63
CA SER A 273 -27.08 27.47 -14.99
C SER A 273 -27.88 26.70 -16.04
N ILE A 274 -27.54 25.46 -16.36
CA ILE A 274 -28.40 24.55 -17.14
C ILE A 274 -28.25 23.13 -16.60
N GLY A 275 -29.30 22.63 -15.94
CA GLY A 275 -29.61 21.22 -15.92
C GLY A 275 -30.30 20.82 -17.23
N GLY A 276 -30.17 19.54 -17.62
CA GLY A 276 -31.05 18.92 -18.61
C GLY A 276 -30.37 18.30 -19.85
N VAL A 277 -30.08 17.00 -19.74
CA VAL A 277 -30.38 15.89 -20.69
C VAL A 277 -29.97 15.98 -22.18
N GLY A 278 -29.20 14.95 -22.59
CA GLY A 278 -29.03 14.44 -23.96
C GLY A 278 -27.55 14.39 -24.38
N GLY A 279 -26.85 13.28 -24.61
CA GLY A 279 -27.20 11.87 -24.74
C GLY A 279 -26.46 11.28 -25.95
N ARG A 280 -25.25 10.70 -25.78
CA ARG A 280 -24.86 9.39 -26.35
C ARG A 280 -23.39 9.01 -26.06
N ALA A 281 -23.26 7.80 -25.51
CA ALA A 281 -22.21 6.80 -25.72
C ALA A 281 -20.74 7.18 -25.45
N GLY A 282 -20.30 6.89 -24.23
CA GLY A 282 -18.90 6.69 -23.88
C GLY A 282 -18.78 6.38 -22.38
N GLY A 283 -18.53 5.12 -22.05
CA GLY A 283 -17.99 4.65 -20.77
C GLY A 283 -18.57 5.27 -19.49
N ARG A 284 -19.42 4.51 -18.81
CA ARG A 284 -19.59 4.62 -17.35
C ARG A 284 -18.31 4.12 -16.68
N GLU A 285 -17.19 4.80 -16.89
CA GLU A 285 -16.03 4.70 -16.02
C GLU A 285 -16.46 5.34 -14.72
N GLY A 286 -16.84 4.51 -13.75
CA GLY A 286 -16.79 4.93 -12.36
C GLY A 286 -15.42 5.54 -12.16
N ARG A 287 -15.35 6.78 -11.68
CA ARG A 287 -14.10 7.35 -11.20
C ARG A 287 -13.57 6.36 -10.17
N GLU A 288 -12.65 5.49 -10.56
CA GLU A 288 -11.97 4.58 -9.65
C GLU A 288 -11.43 5.47 -8.53
N GLY A 289 -11.87 5.20 -7.30
CA GLY A 289 -11.35 5.92 -6.16
C GLY A 289 -9.83 5.77 -6.16
N LEU A 290 -9.11 6.85 -5.87
CA LEU A 290 -7.66 6.81 -5.69
C LEU A 290 -7.30 5.66 -4.74
N ASP A 291 -6.48 4.72 -5.23
CA ASP A 291 -5.94 3.64 -4.43
C ASP A 291 -4.87 4.20 -3.48
N LEU A 292 -5.33 4.73 -2.35
CA LEU A 292 -4.47 5.37 -1.35
C LEU A 292 -3.43 4.40 -0.78
N ASP A 293 -3.77 3.11 -0.69
CA ASP A 293 -2.87 2.07 -0.18
C ASP A 293 -1.76 1.78 -1.19
N GLY A 294 -2.10 1.64 -2.47
CA GLY A 294 -1.13 1.50 -3.56
C GLY A 294 -0.21 2.72 -3.71
N VAL A 295 -0.74 3.93 -3.52
CA VAL A 295 0.07 5.16 -3.52
C VAL A 295 1.00 5.21 -2.30
N MET A 296 0.50 4.84 -1.11
CA MET A 296 1.31 4.79 0.11
C MET A 296 2.46 3.79 -0.04
N LEU A 297 2.19 2.59 -0.57
CA LEU A 297 3.23 1.58 -0.83
C LEU A 297 4.31 2.12 -1.77
N ARG A 298 3.93 2.80 -2.86
CA ARG A 298 4.88 3.42 -3.80
C ARG A 298 5.74 4.50 -3.13
N LEU A 299 5.16 5.30 -2.23
CA LEU A 299 5.90 6.29 -1.45
C LEU A 299 6.86 5.64 -0.44
N THR A 300 6.46 4.55 0.21
CA THR A 300 7.35 3.78 1.11
C THR A 300 8.54 3.24 0.33
N CYS A 301 8.31 2.56 -0.79
CA CYS A 301 9.41 2.06 -1.64
C CYS A 301 10.30 3.19 -2.16
N LEU A 302 9.71 4.35 -2.48
CA LEU A 302 10.47 5.53 -2.90
C LEU A 302 11.30 6.10 -1.73
N SER A 303 10.77 6.11 -0.51
CA SER A 303 11.48 6.53 0.70
C SER A 303 12.69 5.65 0.98
N ASP A 304 12.51 4.32 0.95
CA ASP A 304 13.59 3.35 1.10
C ASP A 304 14.67 3.56 0.02
N TRP A 305 14.24 3.83 -1.22
CA TRP A 305 15.15 4.15 -2.31
C TRP A 305 15.95 5.42 -2.08
N VAL A 306 15.32 6.48 -1.59
CA VAL A 306 16.04 7.74 -1.28
C VAL A 306 17.06 7.52 -0.16
N ALA A 307 16.71 6.75 0.87
CA ALA A 307 17.63 6.43 1.96
C ALA A 307 18.87 5.68 1.46
N ALA A 308 18.67 4.62 0.67
CA ALA A 308 19.76 3.87 0.04
C ALA A 308 20.60 4.79 -0.88
N GLN A 309 19.96 5.62 -1.70
CA GLN A 309 20.67 6.53 -2.61
C GLN A 309 21.57 7.52 -1.88
N ARG A 310 21.16 8.03 -0.71
CA ARG A 310 21.99 8.92 0.12
C ARG A 310 23.23 8.21 0.65
N GLU A 311 23.13 6.95 1.03
CA GLU A 311 24.29 6.14 1.44
C GLU A 311 25.28 5.98 0.28
N PHE A 312 24.80 5.70 -0.94
CA PHE A 312 25.64 5.60 -2.12
C PHE A 312 26.35 6.91 -2.45
N VAL A 313 25.66 8.05 -2.37
CA VAL A 313 26.31 9.38 -2.51
C VAL A 313 27.42 9.55 -1.48
N GLY A 314 27.20 9.12 -0.23
CA GLY A 314 28.22 9.12 0.81
C GLY A 314 29.44 8.25 0.47
N ILE A 315 29.22 7.05 -0.08
CA ILE A 315 30.30 6.19 -0.58
C ILE A 315 31.05 6.89 -1.72
N GLN A 316 30.33 7.51 -2.67
CA GLN A 316 30.93 8.22 -3.82
C GLN A 316 31.82 9.36 -3.33
N GLY A 317 31.33 10.15 -2.37
CA GLY A 317 32.11 11.23 -1.76
C GLY A 317 33.38 10.72 -1.05
N ARG A 318 33.30 9.57 -0.36
CA ARG A 318 34.51 8.94 0.24
C ARG A 318 35.53 8.54 -0.83
N VAL A 319 35.09 7.95 -1.94
CA VAL A 319 36.00 7.60 -3.05
C VAL A 319 36.63 8.85 -3.65
N VAL A 320 35.84 9.91 -3.92
CA VAL A 320 36.37 11.19 -4.41
C VAL A 320 37.45 11.73 -3.48
N ASN A 321 37.18 11.78 -2.17
CA ASN A 321 38.16 12.26 -1.19
C ASN A 321 39.45 11.41 -1.20
N THR A 322 39.33 10.08 -1.21
CA THR A 322 40.49 9.18 -1.26
C THR A 322 41.29 9.34 -2.56
N VAL A 323 40.62 9.51 -3.70
CA VAL A 323 41.27 9.73 -5.00
C VAL A 323 41.95 11.10 -5.06
N GLN A 324 41.33 12.14 -4.49
CA GLN A 324 41.92 13.47 -4.34
C GLN A 324 43.16 13.45 -3.42
N GLU A 325 43.14 12.67 -2.33
CA GLU A 325 44.32 12.44 -1.49
C GLU A 325 45.44 11.75 -2.26
N MET A 326 45.12 10.71 -3.04
CA MET A 326 46.10 10.03 -3.90
C MET A 326 46.71 10.96 -4.95
N LEU A 327 45.91 11.88 -5.51
CA LEU A 327 46.39 12.90 -6.45
C LEU A 327 47.38 13.86 -5.76
N LYS A 328 47.07 14.31 -4.54
CA LYS A 328 47.94 15.22 -3.75
C LYS A 328 49.23 14.56 -3.28
N GLU A 329 49.19 13.27 -2.94
CA GLU A 329 50.38 12.51 -2.56
C GLU A 329 51.36 12.32 -3.73
N GLY A 330 50.84 12.23 -4.97
CA GLY A 330 51.67 12.25 -6.18
C GLY A 330 52.46 13.55 -6.31
N THR A 331 51.83 14.69 -6.04
CA THR A 331 52.40 16.03 -6.15
C THR A 331 53.45 16.35 -5.08
N GLY A 332 53.27 15.82 -3.85
CA GLY A 332 54.15 16.09 -2.72
C GLY A 332 55.54 15.43 -2.80
N GLY A 333 55.66 14.32 -3.55
CA GLY A 333 56.91 13.56 -3.66
C GLY A 333 57.99 14.20 -4.53
N GLU A 334 57.62 15.11 -5.44
CA GLU A 334 58.56 15.80 -6.33
C GLU A 334 59.14 17.08 -5.71
N HIS A 335 58.39 17.75 -4.85
CA HIS A 335 58.80 19.02 -4.23
C HIS A 335 60.00 18.86 -3.28
N GLU A 336 60.21 17.69 -2.67
CA GLU A 336 61.44 17.39 -1.91
C GLU A 336 62.64 17.02 -2.79
N ARG A 337 62.43 16.50 -4.01
CA ARG A 337 63.52 16.17 -4.95
C ARG A 337 64.10 17.39 -5.66
N GLN A 338 63.28 18.42 -5.90
CA GLN A 338 63.72 19.60 -6.65
C GLN A 338 64.58 20.59 -5.85
N LYS A 339 64.70 20.41 -4.53
CA LYS A 339 65.50 21.31 -3.68
C LYS A 339 67.02 21.02 -3.73
N TRP A 340 67.46 19.93 -4.35
CA TRP A 340 68.89 19.53 -4.30
C TRP A 340 69.69 19.73 -5.60
N ASP A 341 69.08 19.71 -6.79
CA ASP A 341 69.86 19.71 -8.02
C ASP A 341 69.78 21.04 -8.79
N GLY A 342 70.88 21.79 -8.70
CA GLY A 342 71.13 22.95 -9.53
C GLY A 342 71.23 22.60 -11.01
N LYS A 343 70.50 23.37 -11.82
CA LYS A 343 70.76 23.67 -13.24
C LYS A 343 70.92 22.45 -14.17
N ARG A 344 69.80 21.93 -14.66
CA ARG A 344 69.69 21.23 -15.95
C ARG A 344 68.66 21.94 -16.82
N ASP A 345 69.13 22.77 -17.75
CA ASP A 345 68.32 23.29 -18.85
C ASP A 345 67.98 22.10 -19.77
N GLY A 346 66.69 21.73 -19.86
CA GLY A 346 66.20 20.68 -20.75
C GLY A 346 64.98 19.87 -20.27
N GLY A 347 64.42 20.13 -19.08
CA GLY A 347 63.33 19.33 -18.47
C GLY A 347 61.96 20.01 -18.37
N ASP A 348 61.78 21.21 -18.94
CA ASP A 348 60.60 22.04 -18.66
C ASP A 348 59.30 21.49 -19.30
N ASP A 349 59.40 20.75 -20.42
CA ASP A 349 58.23 20.24 -21.14
C ASP A 349 57.56 19.01 -20.49
N GLU A 350 58.32 18.15 -19.80
CA GLU A 350 57.78 16.93 -19.19
C GLU A 350 57.07 17.25 -17.86
N SER A 351 57.64 18.12 -17.03
CA SER A 351 56.99 18.65 -15.83
C SER A 351 55.72 19.46 -16.17
N GLY A 352 55.66 20.09 -17.34
CA GLY A 352 54.47 20.79 -17.81
C GLY A 352 53.29 19.86 -18.13
N ARG A 353 53.57 18.70 -18.75
CA ARG A 353 52.54 17.72 -19.15
C ARG A 353 51.94 16.97 -17.96
N ASP A 354 52.75 16.60 -16.97
CA ASP A 354 52.25 15.93 -15.76
C ASP A 354 51.29 16.85 -14.99
N LYS A 355 51.66 18.14 -14.85
CA LYS A 355 50.79 19.15 -14.23
C LYS A 355 49.49 19.37 -15.01
N GLU A 356 49.52 19.26 -16.35
CA GLU A 356 48.31 19.35 -17.15
C GLU A 356 47.36 18.17 -16.90
N VAL A 357 47.90 16.95 -16.84
CA VAL A 357 47.13 15.73 -16.54
C VAL A 357 46.53 15.80 -15.13
N GLU A 358 47.30 16.20 -14.14
CA GLU A 358 46.82 16.40 -12.78
C GLU A 358 45.72 17.45 -12.70
N ARG A 359 45.87 18.57 -13.42
CA ARG A 359 44.84 19.61 -13.53
C ARG A 359 43.56 19.04 -14.14
N MET A 360 43.66 18.26 -15.22
CA MET A 360 42.50 17.62 -15.84
C MET A 360 41.78 16.68 -14.86
N PHE A 361 42.53 15.86 -14.11
CA PHE A 361 41.92 14.98 -13.10
C PHE A 361 41.30 15.76 -11.93
N SER A 362 41.94 16.84 -11.48
CA SER A 362 41.36 17.71 -10.45
C SER A 362 40.05 18.33 -10.92
N GLU A 363 40.02 18.92 -12.11
CA GLU A 363 38.81 19.54 -12.70
C GLU A 363 37.67 18.52 -12.83
N ARG A 364 37.98 17.27 -13.21
CA ARG A 364 37.00 16.18 -13.27
C ARG A 364 36.49 15.78 -11.89
N LEU A 365 37.38 15.64 -10.91
CA LEU A 365 36.99 15.31 -9.53
C LEU A 365 36.13 16.40 -8.91
N ASP A 366 36.43 17.67 -9.18
CA ASP A 366 35.64 18.82 -8.73
C ASP A 366 34.24 18.80 -9.36
N PHE A 367 34.14 18.53 -10.67
CA PHE A 367 32.86 18.35 -11.35
C PHE A 367 32.03 17.18 -10.77
N VAL A 368 32.67 16.04 -10.51
CA VAL A 368 32.03 14.89 -9.86
C VAL A 368 31.55 15.29 -8.47
N GLN A 369 32.38 15.96 -7.67
CA GLN A 369 32.03 16.41 -6.32
C GLN A 369 30.82 17.35 -6.33
N GLU A 370 30.78 18.34 -7.23
CA GLU A 370 29.62 19.23 -7.41
C GLU A 370 28.36 18.44 -7.81
N SER A 371 28.52 17.45 -8.69
CA SER A 371 27.42 16.57 -9.10
C SER A 371 26.88 15.72 -7.94
N LEU A 372 27.75 15.25 -7.04
CA LEU A 372 27.36 14.56 -5.81
C LEU A 372 26.59 15.48 -4.86
N MET A 373 27.06 16.72 -4.66
CA MET A 373 26.33 17.70 -3.85
C MET A 373 24.93 18.00 -4.42
N ALA A 374 24.83 18.16 -5.74
CA ALA A 374 23.55 18.35 -6.41
C ALA A 374 22.63 17.13 -6.27
N ALA A 375 23.18 15.91 -6.31
CA ALA A 375 22.44 14.68 -6.07
C ALA A 375 21.94 14.56 -4.62
N GLU A 376 22.76 14.93 -3.64
CA GLU A 376 22.37 14.98 -2.23
C GLU A 376 21.21 15.96 -2.01
N GLN A 377 21.29 17.15 -2.58
CA GLN A 377 20.21 18.14 -2.52
C GLN A 377 18.90 17.60 -3.12
N LYS A 378 18.98 16.88 -4.25
CA LYS A 378 17.79 16.21 -4.85
C LYS A 378 17.22 15.13 -3.95
N CYS A 379 18.07 14.36 -3.24
CA CYS A 379 17.61 13.36 -2.27
C CYS A 379 16.89 14.03 -1.09
N VAL A 380 17.44 15.10 -0.54
CA VAL A 380 16.81 15.89 0.54
C VAL A 380 15.47 16.46 0.09
N TYR A 381 15.39 16.97 -1.15
CA TYR A 381 14.13 17.42 -1.73
C TYR A 381 13.09 16.29 -1.81
N LEU A 382 13.48 15.12 -2.34
CA LEU A 382 12.61 13.96 -2.45
C LEU A 382 12.10 13.52 -1.08
N GLU A 383 12.97 13.40 -0.08
CA GLU A 383 12.63 13.02 1.29
C GLU A 383 11.57 13.96 1.90
N ARG A 384 11.79 15.28 1.80
CA ARG A 384 10.83 16.28 2.28
C ARG A 384 9.51 16.21 1.53
N SER A 385 9.56 16.01 0.22
CA SER A 385 8.35 15.96 -0.60
C SER A 385 7.54 14.68 -0.36
N ILE A 386 8.21 13.54 -0.15
CA ILE A 386 7.58 12.28 0.27
C ILE A 386 6.87 12.49 1.61
N GLY A 387 7.53 13.12 2.60
CA GLY A 387 6.92 13.44 3.88
C GLY A 387 5.63 14.27 3.74
N ALA A 388 5.65 15.29 2.87
CA ALA A 388 4.45 16.08 2.56
C ALA A 388 3.35 15.27 1.86
N GLN A 389 3.71 14.36 0.93
CA GLN A 389 2.74 13.48 0.27
C GLN A 389 2.06 12.52 1.26
N VAL A 390 2.84 11.94 2.17
CA VAL A 390 2.32 11.04 3.22
C VAL A 390 1.29 11.76 4.08
N GLN A 391 1.55 13.01 4.50
CA GLN A 391 0.60 13.81 5.27
C GLN A 391 -0.71 14.09 4.51
N THR A 392 -0.61 14.38 3.21
CA THR A 392 -1.80 14.56 2.36
C THR A 392 -2.59 13.28 2.22
N ILE A 393 -1.94 12.13 2.06
CA ILE A 393 -2.63 10.84 1.99
C ILE A 393 -3.38 10.56 3.28
N TYR A 394 -2.77 10.77 4.45
CA TYR A 394 -3.49 10.64 5.72
C TYR A 394 -4.72 11.54 5.79
N SER A 395 -4.63 12.76 5.26
CA SER A 395 -5.77 13.68 5.20
C SER A 395 -6.86 13.18 4.24
N LEU A 396 -6.49 12.60 3.09
CA LEU A 396 -7.43 11.99 2.14
C LEU A 396 -8.10 10.73 2.70
N ILE A 397 -7.36 9.90 3.45
CA ILE A 397 -7.91 8.75 4.17
C ILE A 397 -8.97 9.24 5.16
N GLY A 398 -8.64 10.24 5.99
CA GLY A 398 -9.61 10.82 6.92
C GLY A 398 -10.85 11.40 6.24
N GLN A 399 -10.71 12.04 5.07
CA GLN A 399 -11.86 12.50 4.29
C GLN A 399 -12.71 11.34 3.74
N LYS A 400 -12.08 10.26 3.30
CA LYS A 400 -12.77 9.04 2.84
C LYS A 400 -13.54 8.40 3.98
N ASP A 401 -12.91 8.24 5.15
CA ASP A 401 -13.53 7.66 6.34
C ASP A 401 -14.69 8.51 6.83
N ASN A 402 -14.55 9.84 6.85
CA ASN A 402 -15.64 10.75 7.20
C ASN A 402 -16.83 10.61 6.22
N ARG A 403 -16.58 10.47 4.92
CA ARG A 403 -17.65 10.24 3.93
C ARG A 403 -18.33 8.89 4.15
N LEU A 404 -17.56 7.84 4.39
CA LEU A 404 -18.10 6.51 4.68
C LEU A 404 -18.94 6.54 5.97
N ASN A 405 -18.46 7.21 7.01
CA ASN A 405 -19.18 7.37 8.27
C ASN A 405 -20.50 8.13 8.08
N ILE A 406 -20.51 9.23 7.32
CA ILE A 406 -21.75 9.96 7.00
C ILE A 406 -22.73 9.07 6.21
N SER A 407 -22.24 8.27 5.26
CA SER A 407 -23.08 7.34 4.48
C SER A 407 -23.64 6.19 5.33
N ALA A 408 -22.85 5.68 6.29
CA ALA A 408 -23.27 4.66 7.23
C ALA A 408 -24.30 5.22 8.21
N ALA A 409 -24.11 6.46 8.68
CA ALA A 409 -25.05 7.17 9.53
C ALA A 409 -26.38 7.44 8.81
N SER A 410 -26.35 7.83 7.53
CA SER A 410 -27.57 8.03 6.75
C SER A 410 -28.32 6.73 6.48
N ALA A 411 -27.61 5.63 6.18
CA ALA A 411 -28.20 4.30 6.09
C ALA A 411 -28.82 3.85 7.42
N SER A 412 -28.15 4.11 8.54
CA SER A 412 -28.65 3.81 9.88
C SER A 412 -29.93 4.61 10.20
N CYS A 413 -29.98 5.88 9.82
CA CYS A 413 -31.17 6.73 9.95
C CYS A 413 -32.34 6.18 9.11
N GLN A 414 -32.08 5.72 7.89
CA GLN A 414 -33.09 5.07 7.05
C GLN A 414 -33.63 3.81 7.73
N ILE A 415 -32.75 2.91 8.19
CA ILE A 415 -33.13 1.69 8.92
C ILE A 415 -33.97 2.01 10.16
N ALA A 416 -33.60 3.04 10.92
CA ALA A 416 -34.35 3.47 12.09
C ALA A 416 -35.76 4.00 11.73
N SER A 417 -35.88 4.78 10.65
CA SER A 417 -37.16 5.30 10.20
C SER A 417 -38.09 4.20 9.64
N ASP A 418 -37.55 3.23 8.92
CA ASP A 418 -38.28 2.04 8.48
C ASP A 418 -38.71 1.17 9.68
N SER A 419 -37.82 0.98 10.66
CA SER A 419 -38.14 0.26 11.90
C SER A 419 -39.28 0.94 12.67
N ARG A 420 -39.27 2.28 12.75
CA ARG A 420 -40.36 3.06 13.34
C ARG A 420 -41.67 2.83 12.56
N ARG A 421 -41.63 2.83 11.23
CA ARG A 421 -42.81 2.60 10.40
C ARG A 421 -43.37 1.19 10.60
N ILE A 422 -42.51 0.17 10.63
CA ILE A 422 -42.89 -1.22 10.89
C ILE A 422 -43.55 -1.33 12.28
N ALA A 423 -42.95 -0.77 13.32
CA ALA A 423 -43.52 -0.80 14.67
C ALA A 423 -44.92 -0.14 14.74
N ILE A 424 -45.12 0.98 14.03
CA ILE A 424 -46.44 1.63 13.93
C ILE A 424 -47.45 0.73 13.23
N LEU A 425 -47.08 0.12 12.10
CA LEU A 425 -47.95 -0.79 11.36
C LEU A 425 -48.31 -2.04 12.19
N THR A 426 -47.33 -2.66 12.86
CA THR A 426 -47.55 -3.81 13.74
C THR A 426 -48.43 -3.47 14.93
N ARG A 427 -48.28 -2.27 15.53
CA ARG A 427 -49.15 -1.81 16.62
C ARG A 427 -50.59 -1.65 16.14
N ARG A 428 -50.79 -1.12 14.94
CA ARG A 428 -52.12 -0.99 14.34
C ARG A 428 -52.74 -2.36 14.08
N ASP A 429 -52.00 -3.27 13.45
CA ASP A 429 -52.45 -4.65 13.19
C ASP A 429 -52.83 -5.39 14.49
N SER A 430 -52.02 -5.24 15.53
CA SER A 430 -52.32 -5.76 16.87
C SER A 430 -53.61 -5.20 17.47
N THR A 431 -53.95 -3.95 17.14
CA THR A 431 -55.20 -3.31 17.61
C THR A 431 -56.40 -3.81 16.83
N ASP A 432 -56.28 -3.91 15.50
CA ASP A 432 -57.32 -4.45 14.63
C ASP A 432 -57.66 -5.91 15.01
N MET A 433 -56.63 -6.73 15.31
CA MET A 433 -56.82 -8.09 15.81
C MET A 433 -57.60 -8.15 17.12
N ARG A 434 -57.31 -7.25 18.07
CA ARG A 434 -58.05 -7.15 19.34
C ARG A 434 -59.52 -6.78 19.11
N ILE A 435 -59.80 -5.93 18.13
CA ILE A 435 -61.18 -5.55 17.77
C ILE A 435 -61.93 -6.75 17.19
N ILE A 436 -61.35 -7.50 16.25
CA ILE A 436 -61.98 -8.70 15.67
C ILE A 436 -62.28 -9.72 16.78
N ALA A 437 -61.31 -9.98 17.66
CA ALA A 437 -61.50 -10.89 18.79
C ALA A 437 -62.67 -10.43 19.69
N ALA A 438 -62.75 -9.14 20.01
CA ALA A 438 -63.86 -8.58 20.79
C ALA A 438 -65.23 -8.79 20.09
N VAL A 439 -65.30 -8.59 18.78
CA VAL A 439 -66.52 -8.84 17.99
C VAL A 439 -66.92 -10.31 18.06
N THR A 440 -65.97 -11.25 17.87
CA THR A 440 -66.28 -12.69 17.96
C THR A 440 -66.78 -13.11 19.35
N LEU A 441 -66.18 -12.57 20.42
CA LEU A 441 -66.58 -12.84 21.79
C LEU A 441 -67.98 -12.31 22.14
N LEU A 442 -68.46 -11.28 21.42
CA LEU A 442 -69.82 -10.78 21.56
C LEU A 442 -70.85 -11.73 20.90
N PHE A 443 -70.53 -12.30 19.75
CA PHE A 443 -71.47 -13.13 18.98
C PHE A 443 -71.47 -14.62 19.40
N LEU A 444 -70.34 -15.15 19.87
CA LEU A 444 -70.17 -16.56 20.22
C LEU A 444 -71.13 -17.05 21.33
N PRO A 445 -71.44 -16.27 22.40
CA PRO A 445 -72.45 -16.64 23.38
C PRO A 445 -73.85 -16.77 22.76
N GLY A 446 -74.21 -15.84 21.87
CA GLY A 446 -75.50 -15.83 21.19
C GLY A 446 -75.67 -17.02 20.25
N THR A 447 -74.63 -17.36 19.48
CA THR A 447 -74.67 -18.52 18.58
C THR A 447 -74.68 -19.85 19.34
N PHE A 448 -73.94 -19.96 20.45
CA PHE A 448 -73.99 -21.14 21.32
C PHE A 448 -75.39 -21.37 21.87
N ILE A 449 -76.00 -20.34 22.44
CA ILE A 449 -77.36 -20.42 22.98
C ILE A 449 -78.38 -20.73 21.87
N ALA A 450 -78.29 -20.08 20.71
CA ALA A 450 -79.15 -20.38 19.56
C ALA A 450 -79.03 -21.85 19.11
N THR A 451 -77.82 -22.41 19.13
CA THR A 451 -77.58 -23.83 18.80
C THR A 451 -78.17 -24.75 19.86
N VAL A 452 -77.97 -24.46 21.15
CA VAL A 452 -78.56 -25.23 22.27
C VAL A 452 -80.08 -25.26 22.16
N PHE A 453 -80.73 -24.13 21.87
CA PHE A 453 -82.18 -24.08 21.66
C PHE A 453 -82.64 -24.74 20.36
N SER A 454 -81.79 -24.81 19.32
CA SER A 454 -82.07 -25.51 18.05
C SER A 454 -82.03 -27.03 18.19
N THR A 455 -81.25 -27.56 19.14
CA THR A 455 -81.14 -29.02 19.38
C THR A 455 -82.38 -29.66 20.01
N GLY A 456 -83.48 -28.92 20.20
CA GLY A 456 -84.76 -29.46 20.68
C GLY A 456 -84.79 -29.86 22.16
N LEU A 457 -83.76 -29.52 22.95
CA LEU A 457 -83.64 -29.85 24.37
C LEU A 457 -84.65 -29.13 25.28
N PHE A 458 -85.33 -28.10 24.75
CA PHE A 458 -86.39 -27.37 25.45
C PHE A 458 -87.74 -27.66 24.79
N ASP A 459 -88.49 -28.57 25.40
CA ASP A 459 -89.90 -28.77 25.09
C ASP A 459 -90.70 -27.66 25.80
N TRP A 460 -91.08 -26.63 25.04
CA TRP A 460 -91.93 -25.56 25.53
C TRP A 460 -93.35 -26.09 25.60
N GLY A 461 -93.68 -26.75 26.71
CA GLY A 461 -94.93 -27.46 26.92
C GLY A 461 -96.16 -26.79 26.33
N ASN A 462 -96.47 -27.14 25.08
CA ASN A 462 -97.81 -27.19 24.54
C ASN A 462 -98.20 -28.66 24.65
N GLY A 463 -98.63 -29.05 25.86
CA GLY A 463 -99.36 -30.30 26.00
C GLY A 463 -100.67 -30.17 25.26
N ASP A 464 -100.72 -30.70 24.05
CA ASP A 464 -101.94 -31.12 23.38
C ASP A 464 -101.55 -32.29 22.46
N PRO A 465 -102.41 -33.29 22.16
CA PRO A 465 -103.82 -33.45 22.52
C PRO A 465 -104.15 -34.85 23.08
N THR A 466 -105.44 -35.06 23.41
CA THR A 466 -106.28 -36.28 23.20
C THR A 466 -107.15 -36.63 24.43
N PRO A 467 -108.31 -37.29 24.23
CA PRO A 467 -109.53 -36.73 23.65
C PRO A 467 -110.76 -37.12 24.52
N ASP A 468 -111.95 -36.89 23.96
CA ASP A 468 -113.23 -37.53 24.30
C ASP A 468 -114.20 -36.80 25.24
N GLY A 469 -115.43 -36.71 24.73
CA GLY A 469 -116.62 -36.24 25.42
C GLY A 469 -117.01 -34.83 25.00
N ASN A 470 -117.54 -34.63 23.78
CA ASN A 470 -118.99 -34.44 23.53
C ASN A 470 -119.41 -33.02 24.04
N ASP A 471 -120.14 -32.13 23.37
CA ASP A 471 -120.99 -32.14 22.19
C ASP A 471 -121.48 -30.69 21.97
N GLY A 472 -121.88 -30.34 20.74
CA GLY A 472 -122.70 -29.16 20.44
C GLY A 472 -121.91 -27.90 20.07
N GLU A 473 -121.55 -27.68 18.80
CA GLU A 473 -122.39 -27.07 17.75
C GLU A 473 -122.55 -25.54 17.93
N GLY A 474 -121.97 -24.76 17.00
CA GLY A 474 -122.27 -23.33 16.92
C GLY A 474 -121.18 -22.43 16.31
N SER A 475 -121.10 -22.44 14.97
CA SER A 475 -120.96 -21.26 14.09
C SER A 475 -119.88 -20.18 14.34
N GLY A 476 -119.07 -19.93 13.30
CA GLY A 476 -118.70 -18.56 12.93
C GLY A 476 -117.21 -18.20 12.91
N GLY A 477 -116.61 -18.25 11.71
CA GLY A 477 -115.77 -17.20 11.14
C GLY A 477 -114.45 -16.77 11.84
N GLY A 478 -113.35 -16.95 11.12
CA GLY A 478 -112.34 -15.88 11.00
C GLY A 478 -110.97 -16.10 11.68
N GLN A 479 -109.96 -16.21 10.81
CA GLN A 479 -108.68 -15.49 10.89
C GLN A 479 -107.64 -15.86 11.97
N GLY A 480 -106.39 -16.02 11.50
CA GLY A 480 -105.18 -15.92 12.32
C GLY A 480 -104.60 -17.25 12.77
N LYS A 481 -103.82 -17.88 11.89
CA LYS A 481 -102.86 -18.92 12.28
C LYS A 481 -101.78 -18.23 13.14
N GLU A 482 -102.03 -18.09 14.44
CA GLU A 482 -101.06 -17.57 15.40
C GLU A 482 -99.81 -18.44 15.33
N ARG A 483 -98.73 -17.88 14.77
CA ARG A 483 -97.39 -18.40 15.04
C ARG A 483 -97.13 -18.10 16.50
N VAL A 484 -97.37 -19.09 17.35
CA VAL A 484 -97.15 -19.03 18.79
C VAL A 484 -95.68 -18.74 19.05
N LEU A 485 -95.35 -17.47 19.26
CA LEU A 485 -94.11 -17.06 19.91
C LEU A 485 -94.27 -17.46 21.38
N SER A 486 -93.63 -18.56 21.77
CA SER A 486 -93.65 -19.08 23.15
C SER A 486 -93.36 -17.99 24.18
N ARG A 487 -94.15 -17.98 25.28
CA ARG A 487 -94.11 -17.00 26.39
C ARG A 487 -92.76 -16.95 27.13
N TYR A 488 -91.84 -17.86 26.82
CA TYR A 488 -90.51 -18.00 27.42
C TYR A 488 -89.36 -17.41 26.60
N LEU A 489 -89.67 -16.65 25.55
CA LEU A 489 -88.67 -15.88 24.79
C LEU A 489 -87.78 -14.99 25.70
N TRP A 490 -88.30 -14.57 26.86
CA TRP A 490 -87.54 -13.82 27.86
C TRP A 490 -86.37 -14.60 28.48
N VAL A 491 -86.49 -15.94 28.64
CA VAL A 491 -85.42 -16.80 29.17
C VAL A 491 -84.22 -16.84 28.22
N TYR A 492 -84.47 -16.87 26.91
CA TYR A 492 -83.43 -16.76 25.89
C TYR A 492 -82.65 -15.45 26.01
N PHE A 493 -83.35 -14.31 26.15
CA PHE A 493 -82.70 -12.99 26.30
C PHE A 493 -81.91 -12.87 27.60
N MET A 494 -82.44 -13.38 28.72
CA MET A 494 -81.76 -13.33 30.01
C MET A 494 -80.51 -14.23 30.03
N LEU A 495 -80.62 -15.47 29.57
CA LEU A 495 -79.50 -16.41 29.55
C LEU A 495 -78.38 -15.94 28.62
N THR A 496 -78.74 -15.47 27.43
CA THR A 496 -77.78 -14.90 26.47
C THR A 496 -77.12 -13.64 27.02
N GLY A 497 -77.88 -12.77 27.67
CA GLY A 497 -77.35 -11.55 28.31
C GLY A 497 -76.34 -11.87 29.40
N ILE A 498 -76.66 -12.79 30.32
CA ILE A 498 -75.77 -13.20 31.40
C ILE A 498 -74.49 -13.83 30.86
N LEU A 499 -74.60 -14.76 29.90
CA LEU A 499 -73.43 -15.41 29.31
C LEU A 499 -72.52 -14.41 28.59
N THR A 500 -73.11 -13.44 27.90
CA THR A 500 -72.37 -12.35 27.24
C THR A 500 -71.64 -11.48 28.25
N VAL A 501 -72.28 -11.13 29.37
CA VAL A 501 -71.63 -10.37 30.46
C VAL A 501 -70.46 -11.15 31.06
N VAL A 502 -70.61 -12.46 31.28
CA VAL A 502 -69.53 -13.31 31.80
C VAL A 502 -68.34 -13.32 30.85
N VAL A 503 -68.57 -13.59 29.55
CA VAL A 503 -67.50 -13.64 28.55
C VAL A 503 -66.80 -12.29 28.38
N LEU A 504 -67.56 -11.18 28.33
CA LEU A 504 -67.00 -9.84 28.27
C LEU A 504 -66.20 -9.49 29.54
N SER A 505 -66.70 -9.86 30.72
CA SER A 505 -66.00 -9.62 31.99
C SER A 505 -64.67 -10.37 32.07
N ALA A 506 -64.64 -11.63 31.60
CA ALA A 506 -63.43 -12.43 31.51
C ALA A 506 -62.41 -11.82 30.54
N TRP A 507 -62.86 -11.33 29.38
CA TRP A 507 -62.00 -10.65 28.41
C TRP A 507 -61.45 -9.33 28.93
N ILE A 508 -62.29 -8.49 29.57
CA ILE A 508 -61.85 -7.22 30.18
C ILE A 508 -60.82 -7.50 31.27
N ALA A 509 -61.07 -8.48 32.15
CA ALA A 509 -60.13 -8.86 33.20
C ALA A 509 -58.81 -9.39 32.60
N PHE A 510 -58.88 -10.27 31.60
CA PHE A 510 -57.70 -10.81 30.92
C PHE A 510 -56.90 -9.72 30.19
N SER A 511 -57.57 -8.87 29.42
CA SER A 511 -57.00 -7.72 28.71
C SER A 511 -56.35 -6.74 29.69
N TRP A 512 -57.00 -6.47 30.83
CA TRP A 512 -56.47 -5.58 31.87
C TRP A 512 -55.24 -6.17 32.58
N VAL A 513 -55.24 -7.48 32.87
CA VAL A 513 -54.09 -8.19 33.44
C VAL A 513 -52.94 -8.24 32.44
N GLN A 514 -53.20 -8.53 31.16
CA GLN A 514 -52.20 -8.54 30.11
C GLN A 514 -51.63 -7.13 29.89
N ASN A 515 -52.47 -6.09 29.89
CA ASN A 515 -52.03 -4.70 29.78
C ASN A 515 -51.13 -4.32 30.96
N ARG A 516 -51.48 -4.71 32.19
CA ARG A 516 -50.63 -4.50 33.38
C ARG A 516 -49.31 -5.28 33.33
N ARG A 517 -49.30 -6.49 32.77
CA ARG A 517 -48.07 -7.27 32.58
C ARG A 517 -47.17 -6.68 31.48
N MET A 518 -47.75 -6.22 30.38
CA MET A 518 -47.02 -5.54 29.29
C MET A 518 -46.40 -4.21 29.78
N MET A 519 -47.13 -3.42 30.57
CA MET A 519 -46.60 -2.18 31.16
C MET A 519 -45.45 -2.40 32.14
N ARG A 520 -45.27 -3.62 32.66
CA ARG A 520 -44.09 -3.97 33.49
C ARG A 520 -42.88 -4.42 32.66
N GLN A 521 -43.06 -4.79 31.39
CA GLN A 521 -41.98 -5.20 30.49
C GLN A 521 -41.46 -4.08 29.58
N PHE A 522 -42.26 -3.04 29.31
CA PHE A 522 -41.84 -1.86 28.54
C PHE A 522 -41.73 -0.63 29.43
N GLN A 523 -40.59 -0.50 30.11
CA GLN A 523 -40.15 0.74 30.74
C GLN A 523 -39.36 1.56 29.70
N ILE A 524 -40.07 2.05 28.67
CA ILE A 524 -39.59 3.13 27.82
C ILE A 524 -40.63 4.24 27.91
N ASP A 525 -40.26 5.33 28.58
CA ASP A 525 -41.09 6.52 28.79
C ASP A 525 -41.44 7.17 27.43
N PRO A 526 -42.73 7.36 27.10
CA PRO A 526 -43.12 8.11 25.93
C PRO A 526 -43.39 9.57 26.33
N GLU A 527 -42.35 10.29 26.76
CA GLU A 527 -42.33 11.76 26.76
C GLU A 527 -40.94 12.25 26.36
N GLN A 528 -40.68 12.21 25.05
CA GLN A 528 -39.79 13.17 24.39
C GLN A 528 -40.42 13.47 23.03
N GLU A 529 -41.44 14.34 23.04
CA GLU A 529 -41.69 15.20 21.89
C GLU A 529 -40.48 16.12 21.76
N ILE A 530 -39.56 15.78 20.86
CA ILE A 530 -38.57 16.73 20.36
C ILE A 530 -39.32 17.57 19.32
N GLU A 531 -39.69 18.78 19.72
CA GLU A 531 -39.97 19.87 18.79
C GLU A 531 -38.78 20.03 17.84
N ILE A 532 -39.02 19.83 16.55
CA ILE A 532 -38.12 20.28 15.51
C ILE A 532 -38.40 21.78 15.33
N GLU A 533 -37.72 22.62 16.09
CA GLU A 533 -37.37 23.96 15.62
C GLU A 533 -36.00 23.88 14.92
N GLY A 534 -35.98 24.33 13.67
CA GLY A 534 -34.75 24.46 12.91
C GLY A 534 -33.84 25.51 13.51
N GLY A 535 -32.53 25.24 13.52
CA GLY A 535 -31.53 26.24 13.86
C GLY A 535 -30.34 25.66 14.60
N PHE A 536 -29.31 25.29 13.84
CA PHE A 536 -27.97 25.11 14.39
C PHE A 536 -27.39 26.48 14.77
N VAL A 537 -27.27 26.78 16.06
CA VAL A 537 -26.19 27.63 16.62
C VAL A 537 -25.83 27.04 17.99
N GLY A 538 -24.58 26.60 18.12
CA GLY A 538 -24.08 26.04 19.37
C GLY A 538 -23.91 27.11 20.46
N THR A 539 -24.01 26.68 21.71
CA THR A 539 -23.11 27.09 22.79
C THR A 539 -23.23 26.09 23.93
N ARG A 540 -22.05 25.75 24.46
CA ARG A 540 -21.79 24.86 25.58
C ARG A 540 -21.84 25.69 26.86
N VAL A 541 -22.66 25.34 27.85
CA VAL A 541 -22.53 25.83 29.23
C VAL A 541 -22.94 24.73 30.20
N ASP A 542 -22.22 24.70 31.32
CA ASP A 542 -21.95 23.60 32.22
C ASP A 542 -23.07 23.24 33.22
N SER A 543 -22.84 22.08 33.83
CA SER A 543 -23.62 21.42 34.88
C SER A 543 -23.25 21.94 36.28
N GLU A 544 -24.24 22.19 37.13
CA GLU A 544 -24.25 22.22 38.63
C GLU A 544 -25.59 22.85 39.06
N LYS A 545 -26.38 22.50 40.09
CA LYS A 545 -26.28 21.71 41.34
C LYS A 545 -27.71 21.42 41.86
N GLU A 546 -27.82 20.40 42.73
CA GLU A 546 -28.68 20.25 43.94
C GLU A 546 -30.19 20.59 43.82
N GLY A 547 -31.16 19.83 44.31
CA GLY A 547 -31.22 18.91 45.45
C GLY A 547 -32.57 19.15 46.16
N MET A 548 -33.13 18.10 46.78
CA MET A 548 -34.24 18.15 47.77
C MET A 548 -35.68 18.37 47.23
N LEU A 549 -36.56 17.36 47.30
CA LEU A 549 -37.36 16.97 48.48
C LEU A 549 -38.41 15.92 48.10
N VAL A 550 -38.56 14.97 49.01
CA VAL A 550 -39.61 13.94 49.06
C VAL A 550 -40.87 14.53 49.70
N GLY A 551 -42.03 14.19 49.13
CA GLY A 551 -43.38 14.48 49.63
C GLY A 551 -44.23 14.96 48.45
N ASP A 552 -45.32 14.34 48.03
CA ASP A 552 -46.39 13.77 48.82
C ASP A 552 -47.16 12.75 47.98
N ARG A 553 -47.61 11.67 48.63
CA ARG A 553 -48.29 10.54 48.02
C ARG A 553 -49.68 10.45 48.66
N ARG A 554 -50.70 11.08 48.04
CA ARG A 554 -52.09 10.58 48.00
C ARG A 554 -53.06 11.64 47.45
N MET A 555 -53.59 11.36 46.26
CA MET A 555 -55.01 11.49 45.84
C MET A 555 -55.05 11.71 44.32
N GLY A 556 -55.67 10.80 43.58
CA GLY A 556 -55.81 10.99 42.14
C GLY A 556 -56.28 9.78 41.31
N SER A 557 -56.56 8.62 41.93
CA SER A 557 -56.96 7.43 41.16
C SER A 557 -58.34 7.53 40.50
N TRP A 558 -59.24 8.41 40.97
CA TRP A 558 -60.56 8.58 40.37
C TRP A 558 -60.58 9.61 39.22
N LYS A 559 -59.79 10.69 39.33
CA LYS A 559 -59.68 11.71 38.27
C LYS A 559 -59.06 11.15 36.98
N ARG A 560 -58.07 10.23 37.08
CA ARG A 560 -57.49 9.56 35.91
C ARG A 560 -58.45 8.55 35.23
N ARG A 561 -59.34 7.90 35.99
CA ARG A 561 -60.33 6.94 35.44
C ARG A 561 -61.47 7.63 34.68
N LEU A 562 -61.87 8.83 35.09
CA LEU A 562 -62.86 9.63 34.35
C LEU A 562 -62.26 10.23 33.07
N SER A 563 -61.01 10.72 33.12
CA SER A 563 -60.36 11.31 31.94
C SER A 563 -60.03 10.28 30.86
N GLU A 564 -59.73 9.03 31.23
CA GLU A 564 -59.53 7.93 30.26
C GLU A 564 -60.85 7.46 29.63
N PHE A 565 -61.97 7.49 30.36
CA PHE A 565 -63.30 7.18 29.81
C PHE A 565 -63.81 8.28 28.86
N GLU A 566 -63.55 9.56 29.17
CA GLU A 566 -63.85 10.66 28.23
C GLU A 566 -62.97 10.61 26.97
N ARG A 567 -61.67 10.34 27.10
CA ARG A 567 -60.79 10.12 25.94
C ARG A 567 -61.24 8.97 25.05
N TRP A 568 -61.64 7.85 25.65
CA TRP A 568 -62.16 6.69 24.91
C TRP A 568 -63.48 7.00 24.18
N LYS A 569 -64.37 7.79 24.81
CA LYS A 569 -65.64 8.22 24.22
C LYS A 569 -65.42 9.19 23.05
N ASP A 570 -64.41 10.04 23.09
CA ASP A 570 -64.06 10.96 22.00
C ASP A 570 -63.30 10.27 20.86
N GLU A 571 -62.45 9.29 21.14
CA GLU A 571 -61.85 8.41 20.11
C GLU A 571 -62.92 7.55 19.40
N ALA A 572 -63.92 7.06 20.12
CA ALA A 572 -65.05 6.33 19.54
C ALA A 572 -65.92 7.23 18.63
N ARG A 573 -66.14 8.49 19.01
CA ARG A 573 -66.80 9.49 18.16
C ARG A 573 -65.96 9.87 16.93
N GLY A 574 -64.64 9.96 17.08
CA GLY A 574 -63.71 10.18 15.97
C GLY A 574 -63.72 9.05 14.93
N SER A 575 -63.79 7.80 15.40
CA SER A 575 -63.94 6.60 14.55
C SER A 575 -65.29 6.56 13.81
N LEU A 576 -66.39 6.99 14.45
CA LEU A 576 -67.69 7.15 13.79
C LEU A 576 -67.69 8.29 12.74
N ARG A 577 -67.00 9.40 12.99
CA ARG A 577 -66.81 10.48 11.99
C ARG A 577 -65.97 10.00 10.80
N TRP A 578 -64.94 9.18 11.04
CA TRP A 578 -64.17 8.54 9.97
C TRP A 578 -65.03 7.56 9.14
N TRP A 579 -65.93 6.81 9.78
CA TRP A 579 -66.89 5.94 9.10
C TRP A 579 -67.92 6.71 8.26
N ASN A 580 -68.48 7.82 8.77
CA ASN A 580 -69.40 8.68 8.01
C ASN A 580 -68.69 9.40 6.85
N TRP A 581 -67.47 9.89 7.05
CA TRP A 581 -66.66 10.52 6.00
C TRP A 581 -66.27 9.53 4.88
N ARG A 582 -66.01 8.26 5.23
CA ARG A 582 -65.73 7.20 4.25
C ARG A 582 -66.98 6.78 3.47
N ARG A 583 -68.17 6.86 4.08
CA ARG A 583 -69.47 6.61 3.43
C ARG A 583 -69.80 7.72 2.42
N GLU A 584 -69.63 8.99 2.79
CA GLU A 584 -69.81 10.16 1.89
C GLU A 584 -68.82 10.21 0.72
N LYS A 585 -67.55 9.79 0.91
CA LYS A 585 -66.58 9.69 -0.20
C LYS A 585 -66.76 8.44 -1.06
N GLY A 586 -67.35 7.38 -0.51
CA GLY A 586 -67.73 6.17 -1.23
C GLY A 586 -68.89 6.42 -2.19
N GLU A 587 -69.96 7.08 -1.73
CA GLU A 587 -71.12 7.45 -2.58
C GLU A 587 -70.71 8.42 -3.71
N ASN A 588 -69.92 9.45 -3.41
CA ASN A 588 -69.41 10.39 -4.42
C ASN A 588 -68.45 9.78 -5.46
N SER A 589 -67.84 8.62 -5.16
CA SER A 589 -66.99 7.90 -6.12
C SER A 589 -67.80 6.93 -6.98
N VAL A 590 -68.84 6.31 -6.43
CA VAL A 590 -69.73 5.39 -7.17
C VAL A 590 -70.62 6.18 -8.14
N GLU A 591 -71.08 7.37 -7.78
CA GLU A 591 -71.90 8.25 -8.64
C GLU A 591 -71.09 8.86 -9.80
N ARG A 592 -69.79 9.08 -9.59
CA ARG A 592 -68.84 9.55 -10.62
C ARG A 592 -68.39 8.46 -11.59
N ILE A 593 -68.50 7.19 -11.20
CA ILE A 593 -68.24 6.02 -12.06
C ILE A 593 -69.50 5.69 -12.88
N ARG A 594 -70.70 5.80 -12.28
CA ARG A 594 -71.99 5.62 -13.00
C ARG A 594 -72.22 6.66 -14.11
N THR A 595 -71.86 7.92 -13.87
CA THR A 595 -71.94 8.99 -14.90
C THR A 595 -70.91 8.83 -16.02
N LYS A 596 -69.75 8.20 -15.75
CA LYS A 596 -68.76 7.85 -16.78
C LYS A 596 -69.14 6.62 -17.60
N GLU A 597 -69.85 5.65 -17.03
CA GLU A 597 -70.33 4.47 -17.78
C GLU A 597 -71.57 4.76 -18.64
N SER A 598 -72.44 5.68 -18.23
CA SER A 598 -73.58 6.11 -19.07
C SER A 598 -73.12 6.93 -20.30
N GLY A 599 -72.14 7.83 -20.13
CA GLY A 599 -71.56 8.57 -21.27
C GLY A 599 -70.73 7.73 -22.23
N ALA A 600 -70.22 6.57 -21.78
CA ALA A 600 -69.48 5.64 -22.63
C ALA A 600 -70.37 4.65 -23.41
N ARG A 601 -71.69 4.59 -23.12
CA ARG A 601 -72.66 3.79 -23.88
C ARG A 601 -73.40 4.58 -24.95
N GLU A 602 -73.49 5.91 -24.86
CA GLU A 602 -74.05 6.78 -25.93
C GLU A 602 -73.06 7.06 -27.08
N LEU A 603 -71.77 6.75 -26.93
CA LEU A 603 -70.74 6.91 -27.98
C LEU A 603 -70.44 5.62 -28.76
N LYS A 604 -71.32 4.62 -28.67
CA LYS A 604 -71.23 3.36 -29.43
C LYS A 604 -72.45 3.04 -30.30
N ASP A 605 -73.48 3.90 -30.31
CA ASP A 605 -74.68 3.79 -31.16
C ASP A 605 -75.01 5.13 -31.87
N VAL A 606 -73.98 5.88 -32.27
CA VAL A 606 -73.95 6.90 -33.35
C VAL A 606 -72.62 6.75 -34.07
#